data_AF-A0A085ZHT8-F1
#
_entry.id   AF-A0A085ZHT8-F1
#
_cell.length_a   1.000
_cell.length_b   1.000
_cell.length_c   1.000
_cell.angle_alpha   90.00
_cell.angle_beta   90.00
_cell.angle_gamma   90.00
#
_symmetry.space_group_name_H-M   'P 1'
#
loop_
_entity.id
_entity.type
_entity.pdbx_description
1 polymer ?
#
loop_
_entity_poly.entity_id
_entity_poly.type
_entity_poly.pdbx_seq_one_letter_code
_entity_poly.pdbx_strand_id
1 'polypeptide(L)'
;MKIITWNCNMAFRKKVEFILAYNPDILIIPECENPEKLNFTTEHLIPTDSIWYGKNQHKGLGIFSYSEYKFKLLECHNSDFKNILPISVTGGKVDFILFAIWANNPEDKDGQYVTQVWKAINYYEELLSESKIILIGDFNSNTIWDKPRRIGNHSTVVNKLESKNIFSTYHKFHNQIQGKEDHPTLYLYRHENKPYHVDYCFASSYFISILKNVEIGTYKDWSKYSDHKPLIIEFAF
;
A
#
# COMPACT_ATOMS: atom_id res chain seq x y z
N MET A 1 10.64 -12.61 -1.55
CA MET A 1 10.33 -11.30 -0.95
C MET A 1 8.86 -11.26 -0.56
N LYS A 2 8.54 -11.02 0.71
CA LYS A 2 7.19 -10.84 1.24
C LYS A 2 6.96 -9.37 1.59
N ILE A 3 6.05 -8.73 0.87
CA ILE A 3 5.65 -7.34 1.09
C ILE A 3 4.21 -7.31 1.59
N ILE A 4 3.96 -6.56 2.66
CA ILE A 4 2.64 -6.49 3.28
C ILE A 4 2.21 -5.02 3.37
N THR A 5 0.95 -4.75 3.06
CA THR A 5 0.33 -3.50 3.49
C THR A 5 -0.86 -3.72 4.40
N TRP A 6 -0.99 -2.86 5.40
CA TRP A 6 -2.12 -2.90 6.32
C TRP A 6 -2.36 -1.51 6.91
N ASN A 7 -3.48 -0.88 6.57
CA ASN A 7 -3.92 0.31 7.29
C ASN A 7 -4.23 -0.09 8.74
N CYS A 8 -3.35 0.31 9.66
CA CYS A 8 -3.41 -0.20 11.02
C CYS A 8 -4.46 0.53 11.86
N ASN A 9 -5.09 1.59 11.36
CA ASN A 9 -6.02 2.45 12.11
C ASN A 9 -5.38 2.91 13.45
N MET A 10 -4.23 3.60 13.33
CA MET A 10 -3.44 4.17 14.43
C MET A 10 -2.93 3.13 15.45
N ALA A 11 -2.21 3.61 16.47
CA ALA A 11 -1.71 2.82 17.60
C ALA A 11 -0.94 1.55 17.20
N PHE A 12 -0.14 1.64 16.13
CA PHE A 12 0.60 0.52 15.55
C PHE A 12 1.50 -0.19 16.58
N ARG A 13 2.03 0.53 17.59
CA ARG A 13 2.83 -0.05 18.67
C ARG A 13 2.16 -1.21 19.40
N LYS A 14 0.82 -1.22 19.45
CA LYS A 14 0.03 -2.26 20.13
C LYS A 14 -0.30 -3.46 19.22
N LYS A 15 0.05 -3.37 17.94
CA LYS A 15 -0.45 -4.25 16.88
C LYS A 15 0.67 -4.88 16.04
N VAL A 16 1.90 -4.39 16.17
CA VAL A 16 3.07 -4.79 15.37
C VAL A 16 3.33 -6.30 15.43
N GLU A 17 3.25 -6.93 16.61
CA GLU A 17 3.51 -8.37 16.78
C GLU A 17 2.61 -9.24 15.88
N PHE A 18 1.35 -8.87 15.69
CA PHE A 18 0.40 -9.66 14.88
C PHE A 18 0.74 -9.65 13.40
N ILE A 19 1.24 -8.53 12.88
CA ILE A 19 1.62 -8.44 11.48
C ILE A 19 3.01 -9.02 11.23
N LEU A 20 3.92 -8.93 12.21
CA LEU A 20 5.25 -9.54 12.12
C LEU A 20 5.22 -11.06 12.23
N ALA A 21 4.16 -11.67 12.78
CA ALA A 21 3.95 -13.11 12.73
C ALA A 21 3.95 -13.68 11.29
N TYR A 22 3.70 -12.84 10.27
CA TYR A 22 3.79 -13.23 8.87
C TYR A 22 5.22 -13.18 8.31
N ASN A 23 6.20 -12.72 9.09
CA ASN A 23 7.60 -12.53 8.68
C ASN A 23 7.73 -11.73 7.36
N PRO A 24 7.24 -10.48 7.30
CA PRO A 24 7.43 -9.63 6.13
C PRO A 24 8.90 -9.27 5.94
N ASP A 25 9.34 -9.10 4.70
CA ASP A 25 10.60 -8.43 4.38
C ASP A 25 10.43 -6.90 4.40
N ILE A 26 9.27 -6.43 3.90
CA ILE A 26 8.89 -5.01 3.79
C ILE A 26 7.44 -4.85 4.25
N LEU A 27 7.18 -3.83 5.05
CA LEU A 27 5.87 -3.53 5.61
C LEU A 27 5.47 -2.06 5.34
N ILE A 28 4.28 -1.85 4.76
CA ILE A 28 3.72 -0.53 4.44
C ILE A 28 2.47 -0.32 5.29
N ILE A 29 2.52 0.62 6.23
CA ILE A 29 1.46 0.87 7.21
C ILE A 29 0.86 2.26 7.01
N PRO A 30 -0.25 2.37 6.27
CA PRO A 30 -1.12 3.53 6.33
C PRO A 30 -1.68 3.75 7.75
N GLU A 31 -1.94 5.01 8.08
CA GLU A 31 -2.37 5.45 9.41
C GLU A 31 -1.44 5.04 10.58
N CYS A 32 -0.16 4.83 10.29
CA CYS A 32 0.85 4.52 11.30
C CYS A 32 1.12 5.72 12.19
N GLU A 33 1.18 5.53 13.51
CA GLU A 33 1.76 6.54 14.39
C GLU A 33 3.27 6.71 14.12
N ASN A 34 3.81 7.85 14.51
CA ASN A 34 5.24 8.14 14.31
C ASN A 34 6.11 7.09 15.05
N PRO A 35 7.12 6.50 14.37
CA PRO A 35 8.02 5.51 14.95
C PRO A 35 8.79 5.94 16.19
N GLU A 36 9.01 7.22 16.43
CA GLU A 36 9.59 7.71 17.69
C GLU A 36 8.73 7.34 18.91
N LYS A 37 7.43 7.06 18.70
CA LYS A 37 6.53 6.52 19.73
C LYS A 37 6.49 4.99 19.77
N LEU A 38 7.09 4.32 18.79
CA LEU A 38 7.23 2.87 18.76
C LEU A 38 8.36 2.51 19.74
N ASN A 39 7.99 2.26 20.99
CA ASN A 39 8.89 1.59 21.93
C ASN A 39 9.01 0.12 21.50
N PHE A 40 9.87 -0.17 20.54
CA PHE A 40 10.25 -1.53 20.17
C PHE A 40 11.09 -2.11 21.32
N THR A 41 10.43 -2.59 22.36
CA THR A 41 11.10 -3.10 23.56
C THR A 41 11.71 -4.49 23.37
N THR A 42 11.44 -5.13 22.23
CA THR A 42 11.96 -6.45 21.87
C THR A 42 12.70 -6.36 20.54
N GLU A 43 13.88 -7.00 20.47
CA GLU A 43 14.80 -6.90 19.32
C GLU A 43 14.14 -7.32 17.99
N HIS A 44 13.26 -8.31 18.01
CA HIS A 44 12.56 -8.79 16.81
C HIS A 44 11.51 -7.81 16.26
N LEU A 45 11.18 -6.73 16.99
CA LEU A 45 10.28 -5.68 16.51
C LEU A 45 11.02 -4.52 15.85
N ILE A 46 12.34 -4.44 15.99
CA ILE A 46 13.14 -3.33 15.48
C ILE A 46 13.35 -3.51 13.97
N PRO A 47 12.85 -2.58 13.14
CA PRO A 47 13.10 -2.62 11.71
C PRO A 47 14.57 -2.30 11.41
N THR A 48 15.13 -2.92 10.37
CA THR A 48 16.51 -2.70 9.92
C THR A 48 16.66 -1.38 9.15
N ASP A 49 15.57 -0.85 8.61
CA ASP A 49 15.45 0.47 8.02
C ASP A 49 13.99 0.93 8.03
N SER A 50 13.75 2.23 8.02
CA SER A 50 12.39 2.76 8.00
C SER A 50 12.28 4.17 7.44
N ILE A 51 11.13 4.46 6.86
CA ILE A 51 10.68 5.81 6.54
C ILE A 51 9.33 6.02 7.22
N TRP A 52 9.13 7.19 7.82
CA TRP A 52 7.79 7.63 8.21
C TRP A 52 7.51 9.01 7.66
N TYR A 53 6.32 9.18 7.11
CA TYR A 53 5.88 10.44 6.54
C TYR A 53 4.51 10.82 7.12
N GLY A 54 4.42 12.01 7.70
CA GLY A 54 3.19 12.52 8.27
C GLY A 54 3.39 13.81 9.06
N LYS A 55 2.32 14.58 9.22
CA LYS A 55 2.31 15.78 10.08
C LYS A 55 1.75 15.51 11.48
N ASN A 56 0.88 14.50 11.61
CA ASN A 56 0.29 14.09 12.87
C ASN A 56 1.09 12.93 13.46
N GLN A 57 1.67 13.12 14.65
CA GLN A 57 2.47 12.07 15.31
C GLN A 57 1.68 10.79 15.62
N HIS A 58 0.35 10.81 15.56
CA HIS A 58 -0.51 9.65 15.79
C HIS A 58 -0.96 8.97 14.50
N LYS A 59 -0.73 9.57 13.33
CA LYS A 59 -1.28 9.14 12.05
C LYS A 59 -0.48 9.66 10.86
N GLY A 60 0.17 8.75 10.14
CA GLY A 60 0.97 8.98 8.94
C GLY A 60 1.12 7.70 8.13
N LEU A 61 2.15 7.64 7.29
CA LEU A 61 2.50 6.47 6.48
C LEU A 61 3.87 5.97 6.91
N GLY A 62 3.93 4.75 7.45
CA GLY A 62 5.17 4.08 7.83
C GLY A 62 5.58 3.04 6.77
N ILE A 63 6.87 2.97 6.46
CA ILE A 63 7.50 1.93 5.66
C ILE A 63 8.63 1.34 6.50
N PHE A 64 8.62 0.02 6.69
CA PHE A 64 9.56 -0.68 7.56
C PHE A 64 10.19 -1.86 6.83
N SER A 65 11.50 -2.01 6.98
CA SER A 65 12.25 -3.15 6.51
C SER A 65 12.51 -4.07 7.69
N TYR A 66 12.29 -5.37 7.49
CA TYR A 66 12.63 -6.42 8.44
C TYR A 66 13.62 -7.41 7.82
N SER A 67 14.35 -6.94 6.81
CA SER A 67 15.33 -7.69 6.03
C SER A 67 16.51 -6.77 5.66
N GLU A 68 17.26 -7.10 4.62
CA GLU A 68 18.40 -6.30 4.13
C GLU A 68 17.99 -5.04 3.34
N TYR A 69 16.71 -4.92 2.95
CA TYR A 69 16.24 -3.79 2.15
C TYR A 69 16.43 -2.45 2.86
N LYS A 70 16.86 -1.45 2.08
CA LYS A 70 17.03 -0.04 2.47
C LYS A 70 16.12 0.87 1.66
N PHE A 71 15.71 1.98 2.27
CA PHE A 71 14.78 2.92 1.67
C PHE A 71 15.38 4.31 1.54
N LYS A 72 15.17 4.93 0.37
CA LYS A 72 15.43 6.35 0.17
C LYS A 72 14.21 7.00 -0.50
N LEU A 73 13.60 7.98 0.15
CA LEU A 73 12.60 8.84 -0.49
C LEU A 73 13.29 9.58 -1.66
N LEU A 74 12.72 9.47 -2.87
CA LEU A 74 13.30 10.09 -4.06
C LEU A 74 13.16 11.62 -4.00
N GLU A 75 14.16 12.32 -4.53
CA GLU A 75 14.23 13.79 -4.51
C GLU A 75 13.13 14.46 -5.34
N CYS A 76 12.58 13.75 -6.34
CA CYS A 76 11.41 14.19 -7.10
C CYS A 76 10.08 14.05 -6.34
N HIS A 77 10.10 13.66 -5.06
CA HIS A 77 8.91 13.63 -4.22
C HIS A 77 8.22 15.01 -4.18
N ASN A 78 6.94 15.04 -4.53
CA ASN A 78 6.10 16.22 -4.56
C ASN A 78 5.14 16.17 -3.37
N SER A 79 5.35 17.07 -2.41
CA SER A 79 4.57 17.14 -1.17
C SER A 79 3.08 17.41 -1.38
N ASP A 80 2.66 17.91 -2.55
CA ASP A 80 1.26 18.16 -2.86
C ASP A 80 0.44 16.87 -2.91
N PHE A 81 1.08 15.73 -3.20
CA PHE A 81 0.45 14.40 -3.21
C PHE A 81 0.46 13.71 -1.83
N LYS A 82 0.87 14.43 -0.78
CA LYS A 82 0.98 13.96 0.62
C LYS A 82 1.64 12.59 0.78
N ASN A 83 0.83 11.53 0.88
CA ASN A 83 1.28 10.20 1.27
C ASN A 83 1.33 9.25 0.06
N ILE A 84 1.69 9.77 -1.11
CA ILE A 84 2.03 8.98 -2.29
C ILE A 84 3.53 9.17 -2.53
N LEU A 85 4.31 8.29 -1.91
CA LEU A 85 5.74 8.48 -1.73
C LEU A 85 6.54 7.62 -2.72
N PRO A 86 7.30 8.22 -3.65
CA PRO A 86 8.24 7.49 -4.48
C PRO A 86 9.51 7.15 -3.69
N ILE A 87 9.79 5.87 -3.52
CA ILE A 87 10.88 5.36 -2.68
C ILE A 87 11.77 4.45 -3.54
N SER A 88 13.07 4.69 -3.51
CA SER A 88 14.06 3.71 -3.97
C SER A 88 14.22 2.63 -2.90
N VAL A 89 14.07 1.37 -3.30
CA VAL A 89 14.28 0.20 -2.44
C VAL A 89 15.49 -0.56 -2.97
N THR A 90 16.52 -0.71 -2.14
CA THR A 90 17.79 -1.31 -2.55
C THR A 90 18.34 -2.31 -1.53
N GLY A 91 19.34 -3.09 -1.92
CA GLY A 91 20.16 -3.89 -1.00
C GLY A 91 19.67 -5.32 -0.74
N GLY A 92 18.50 -5.68 -1.27
CA GLY A 92 18.03 -7.07 -1.25
C GLY A 92 18.22 -7.78 -2.58
N LYS A 93 17.44 -8.84 -2.80
CA LYS A 93 17.54 -9.68 -4.02
C LYS A 93 17.33 -8.91 -5.33
N VAL A 94 16.60 -7.80 -5.28
CA VAL A 94 16.37 -6.92 -6.43
C VAL A 94 16.13 -5.50 -5.96
N ASP A 95 16.69 -4.53 -6.68
CA ASP A 95 16.40 -3.11 -6.50
C ASP A 95 15.19 -2.70 -7.34
N PHE A 96 14.33 -1.83 -6.78
CA PHE A 96 13.10 -1.40 -7.42
C PHE A 96 12.59 -0.06 -6.88
N ILE A 97 11.62 0.53 -7.58
CA ILE A 97 10.88 1.70 -7.11
C ILE A 97 9.60 1.24 -6.42
N LEU A 98 9.37 1.74 -5.22
CA LEU A 98 8.17 1.54 -4.43
C LEU A 98 7.40 2.85 -4.34
N PHE A 99 6.11 2.84 -4.69
CA PHE A 99 5.18 3.88 -4.28
C PHE A 99 4.39 3.40 -3.07
N ALA A 100 4.71 3.93 -1.89
CA ALA A 100 3.89 3.71 -0.70
C ALA A 100 2.71 4.68 -0.73
N ILE A 101 1.48 4.16 -0.61
CA ILE A 101 0.26 4.93 -0.85
C ILE A 101 -0.64 4.94 0.38
N TRP A 102 -1.07 6.13 0.78
CA TRP A 102 -2.25 6.34 1.60
C TRP A 102 -3.06 7.51 1.03
N ALA A 103 -4.05 7.19 0.20
CA ALA A 103 -4.82 8.15 -0.57
C ALA A 103 -5.87 8.86 0.28
N ASN A 104 -5.43 9.83 1.07
CA ASN A 104 -6.31 10.70 1.86
C ASN A 104 -5.68 12.10 2.02
N ASN A 105 -6.13 13.04 1.21
CA ASN A 105 -5.72 14.44 1.24
C ASN A 105 -6.94 15.36 1.36
N PRO A 106 -7.47 15.59 2.57
CA PRO A 106 -8.65 16.41 2.77
C PRO A 106 -8.45 17.90 2.40
N GLU A 107 -7.20 18.34 2.29
CA GLU A 107 -6.83 19.71 1.90
C GLU A 107 -6.96 19.96 0.39
N ASP A 108 -6.94 18.90 -0.44
CA ASP A 108 -7.13 19.04 -1.88
C ASP A 108 -8.63 19.07 -2.23
N LYS A 109 -9.09 20.25 -2.69
CA LYS A 109 -10.49 20.48 -3.06
C LYS A 109 -10.91 19.79 -4.37
N ASP A 110 -9.96 19.47 -5.25
CA ASP A 110 -10.26 18.82 -6.54
C ASP A 110 -10.49 17.31 -6.38
N GLY A 111 -9.95 16.70 -5.34
CA GLY A 111 -10.21 15.30 -5.05
C GLY A 111 -9.34 14.70 -3.96
N GLN A 112 -9.97 14.41 -2.83
CA GLN A 112 -9.30 14.03 -1.58
C GLN A 112 -8.81 12.58 -1.50
N TYR A 113 -9.26 11.70 -2.40
CA TYR A 113 -8.97 10.24 -2.33
C TYR A 113 -8.25 9.77 -3.60
N VAL A 114 -8.84 8.85 -4.38
CA VAL A 114 -8.25 8.28 -5.62
C VAL A 114 -7.73 9.29 -6.63
N THR A 115 -8.31 10.50 -6.67
CA THR A 115 -7.80 11.57 -7.55
C THR A 115 -6.37 11.98 -7.18
N GLN A 116 -5.95 11.85 -5.92
CA GLN A 116 -4.55 12.01 -5.51
C GLN A 116 -3.66 10.99 -6.21
N VAL A 117 -4.07 9.71 -6.21
CA VAL A 117 -3.34 8.64 -6.92
C VAL A 117 -3.27 8.96 -8.40
N TRP A 118 -4.39 9.35 -9.01
CA TRP A 118 -4.43 9.78 -10.41
C TRP A 118 -3.46 10.95 -10.71
N LYS A 119 -3.46 12.01 -9.90
CA LYS A 119 -2.55 13.15 -10.08
C LYS A 119 -1.09 12.70 -9.96
N ALA A 120 -0.77 11.88 -8.95
CA ALA A 120 0.58 11.39 -8.71
C ALA A 120 1.10 10.49 -9.84
N ILE A 121 0.31 9.52 -10.32
CA ILE A 121 0.77 8.61 -11.40
C ILE A 121 0.98 9.34 -12.73
N ASN A 122 0.31 10.47 -12.96
CA ASN A 122 0.56 11.31 -14.13
C ASN A 122 1.80 12.18 -13.94
N TYR A 123 2.03 12.70 -12.73
CA TYR A 123 3.25 13.46 -12.43
C TYR A 123 4.51 12.59 -12.49
N TYR A 124 4.44 11.36 -11.98
CA TYR A 124 5.56 10.41 -11.94
C TYR A 124 5.66 9.50 -13.17
N GLU A 125 5.11 9.90 -14.32
CA GLU A 125 5.01 9.05 -15.50
C GLU A 125 6.36 8.44 -15.96
N GLU A 126 7.45 9.17 -15.81
CA GLU A 126 8.80 8.69 -16.12
C GLU A 126 9.20 7.52 -15.20
N LEU A 127 8.99 7.66 -13.88
CA LEU A 127 9.27 6.59 -12.91
C LEU A 127 8.39 5.36 -13.14
N LEU A 128 7.15 5.55 -13.58
CA LEU A 128 6.25 4.43 -13.91
C LEU A 128 6.66 3.66 -15.17
N SER A 129 7.60 4.21 -15.95
CA SER A 129 8.13 3.54 -17.14
C SER A 129 9.31 2.61 -16.79
N GLU A 130 9.75 2.58 -15.54
CA GLU A 130 10.77 1.66 -15.05
C GLU A 130 10.29 0.21 -15.01
N SER A 131 11.21 -0.71 -15.27
CA SER A 131 10.88 -2.14 -15.39
C SER A 131 10.50 -2.82 -14.08
N LYS A 132 10.92 -2.25 -12.94
CA LYS A 132 10.78 -2.82 -11.60
C LYS A 132 10.15 -1.79 -10.67
N ILE A 133 8.83 -1.84 -10.64
CA ILE A 133 8.01 -0.95 -9.83
C ILE A 133 6.89 -1.70 -9.11
N ILE A 134 6.62 -1.26 -7.88
CA ILE A 134 5.49 -1.66 -7.05
C ILE A 134 4.80 -0.40 -6.52
N LEU A 135 3.47 -0.33 -6.58
CA LEU A 135 2.65 0.66 -5.91
C LEU A 135 1.75 -0.07 -4.92
N ILE A 136 1.82 0.25 -3.64
CA ILE A 136 1.14 -0.53 -2.59
C ILE A 136 0.63 0.37 -1.47
N GLY A 137 -0.58 0.07 -0.98
CA GLY A 137 -1.13 0.74 0.18
C GLY A 137 -2.65 0.85 0.15
N ASP A 138 -3.18 1.82 0.89
CA ASP A 138 -4.61 2.14 0.96
C ASP A 138 -4.96 3.20 -0.10
N PHE A 139 -5.66 2.78 -1.15
CA PHE A 139 -6.04 3.64 -2.26
C PHE A 139 -7.36 4.36 -2.01
N ASN A 140 -8.10 4.04 -0.94
CA ASN A 140 -9.44 4.58 -0.63
C ASN A 140 -10.35 4.66 -1.87
N SER A 141 -10.37 3.58 -2.65
CA SER A 141 -11.03 3.58 -3.96
C SER A 141 -11.36 2.18 -4.43
N ASN A 142 -12.35 2.07 -5.31
CA ASN A 142 -12.74 0.85 -5.99
C ASN A 142 -13.59 1.25 -7.21
N THR A 143 -13.59 0.43 -8.27
CA THR A 143 -14.42 0.63 -9.47
C THR A 143 -15.91 0.83 -9.16
N ILE A 144 -16.46 0.20 -8.11
CA ILE A 144 -17.88 0.36 -7.74
C ILE A 144 -18.27 1.81 -7.39
N TRP A 145 -17.30 2.68 -7.11
CA TRP A 145 -17.51 4.09 -6.78
C TRP A 145 -17.16 5.06 -7.93
N ASP A 146 -16.82 4.52 -9.10
CA ASP A 146 -16.50 5.35 -10.25
C ASP A 146 -17.69 6.21 -10.66
N LYS A 147 -17.38 7.47 -11.02
CA LYS A 147 -18.37 8.45 -11.46
C LYS A 147 -18.12 8.78 -12.93
N PRO A 148 -19.14 8.76 -13.82
CA PRO A 148 -18.97 8.91 -15.28
C PRO A 148 -18.22 10.16 -15.76
N ARG A 149 -18.17 11.24 -14.97
CA ARG A 149 -17.54 12.52 -15.35
C ARG A 149 -16.23 12.82 -14.62
N ARG A 150 -15.76 11.92 -13.74
CA ARG A 150 -14.55 12.14 -12.96
C ARG A 150 -13.38 11.44 -13.63
N ILE A 151 -12.46 12.22 -14.20
CA ILE A 151 -11.27 11.69 -14.89
C ILE A 151 -10.33 10.94 -13.92
N GLY A 152 -10.12 11.47 -12.71
CA GLY A 152 -9.31 10.80 -11.69
C GLY A 152 -10.15 9.89 -10.79
N ASN A 153 -10.53 8.73 -11.32
CA ASN A 153 -11.30 7.68 -10.61
C ASN A 153 -10.47 6.37 -10.54
N HIS A 154 -11.04 5.28 -10.03
CA HIS A 154 -10.29 4.04 -9.85
C HIS A 154 -9.97 3.38 -11.19
N SER A 155 -10.96 3.20 -12.07
CA SER A 155 -10.72 2.54 -13.36
C SER A 155 -9.73 3.30 -14.24
N THR A 156 -9.68 4.63 -14.19
CA THR A 156 -8.67 5.38 -14.95
C THR A 156 -7.26 5.17 -14.39
N VAL A 157 -7.09 5.12 -13.07
CA VAL A 157 -5.81 4.73 -12.43
C VAL A 157 -5.39 3.34 -12.91
N VAL A 158 -6.28 2.36 -12.86
CA VAL A 158 -6.00 0.98 -13.35
C VAL A 158 -5.57 1.02 -14.81
N ASN A 159 -6.35 1.65 -15.69
CA ASN A 159 -6.05 1.70 -17.13
C ASN A 159 -4.70 2.36 -17.44
N LYS A 160 -4.34 3.45 -16.72
CA LYS A 160 -3.04 4.11 -16.89
C LYS A 160 -1.90 3.22 -16.43
N LEU A 161 -2.03 2.54 -15.28
CA LEU A 161 -1.03 1.58 -14.81
C LEU A 161 -0.88 0.39 -15.76
N GLU A 162 -1.99 -0.15 -16.28
CA GLU A 162 -1.96 -1.25 -17.25
C GLU A 162 -1.28 -0.85 -18.56
N SER A 163 -1.49 0.39 -19.04
CA SER A 163 -0.78 0.93 -20.21
C SER A 163 0.74 1.01 -20.02
N LYS A 164 1.21 0.96 -18.77
CA LYS A 164 2.63 0.92 -18.39
C LYS A 164 3.10 -0.51 -18.00
N ASN A 165 2.31 -1.54 -18.28
CA ASN A 165 2.55 -2.93 -17.87
C ASN A 165 2.65 -3.12 -16.35
N ILE A 166 1.88 -2.35 -15.59
CA ILE A 166 1.75 -2.46 -14.14
C ILE A 166 0.33 -2.96 -13.82
N PHE A 167 0.22 -4.06 -13.09
CA PHE A 167 -1.04 -4.78 -12.89
C PHE A 167 -1.34 -4.99 -11.41
N SER A 168 -2.62 -5.05 -11.05
CA SER A 168 -3.03 -5.44 -9.69
C SER A 168 -2.65 -6.89 -9.41
N THR A 169 -1.82 -7.11 -8.39
CA THR A 169 -1.38 -8.45 -7.96
C THR A 169 -2.57 -9.32 -7.56
N TYR A 170 -3.52 -8.78 -6.78
CA TYR A 170 -4.74 -9.48 -6.37
C TYR A 170 -5.54 -9.98 -7.57
N HIS A 171 -5.83 -9.10 -8.53
CA HIS A 171 -6.63 -9.44 -9.70
C HIS A 171 -5.95 -10.47 -10.59
N LYS A 172 -4.62 -10.35 -10.78
CA LYS A 172 -3.84 -11.33 -11.55
C LYS A 172 -3.78 -12.69 -10.86
N PHE A 173 -3.58 -12.74 -9.54
CA PHE A 173 -3.42 -13.98 -8.79
C PHE A 173 -4.73 -14.75 -8.63
N HIS A 174 -5.81 -14.06 -8.25
CA HIS A 174 -7.13 -14.67 -8.02
C HIS A 174 -7.99 -14.76 -9.30
N ASN A 175 -7.47 -14.28 -10.45
CA ASN A 175 -8.19 -14.20 -11.71
C ASN A 175 -9.56 -13.48 -11.57
N GLN A 176 -9.54 -12.33 -10.89
CA GLN A 176 -10.72 -11.54 -10.57
C GLN A 176 -10.85 -10.34 -11.51
N ILE A 177 -12.06 -9.79 -11.58
CA ILE A 177 -12.37 -8.57 -12.34
C ILE A 177 -12.42 -7.40 -11.37
N GLN A 178 -11.85 -6.25 -11.77
CA GLN A 178 -11.92 -5.00 -11.00
C GLN A 178 -13.36 -4.66 -10.61
N GLY A 179 -13.60 -4.35 -9.33
CA GLY A 179 -14.94 -4.07 -8.79
C GLY A 179 -15.81 -5.30 -8.54
N LYS A 180 -15.27 -6.51 -8.70
CA LYS A 180 -15.92 -7.79 -8.35
C LYS A 180 -15.05 -8.61 -7.41
N GLU A 181 -14.30 -7.95 -6.53
CA GLU A 181 -13.39 -8.60 -5.60
C GLU A 181 -14.16 -9.42 -4.54
N ASP A 182 -13.91 -10.72 -4.49
CA ASP A 182 -14.51 -11.63 -3.49
C ASP A 182 -13.92 -11.47 -2.09
N HIS A 183 -12.69 -10.95 -1.99
CA HIS A 183 -11.95 -10.80 -0.74
C HIS A 183 -11.84 -9.32 -0.34
N PRO A 184 -12.57 -8.86 0.68
CA PRO A 184 -12.54 -7.46 1.12
C PRO A 184 -11.29 -7.16 1.95
N THR A 185 -10.68 -6.00 1.73
CA THR A 185 -9.58 -5.48 2.55
C THR A 185 -10.06 -4.50 3.62
N LEU A 186 -11.28 -3.99 3.51
CA LEU A 186 -11.92 -3.08 4.47
C LEU A 186 -13.31 -3.59 4.83
N TYR A 187 -13.63 -3.53 6.11
CA TYR A 187 -14.99 -3.68 6.62
C TYR A 187 -15.36 -2.40 7.37
N LEU A 188 -16.16 -1.55 6.74
CA LEU A 188 -16.41 -0.19 7.23
C LEU A 188 -17.00 -0.23 8.65
N TYR A 189 -16.37 0.50 9.58
CA TYR A 189 -16.67 0.48 11.02
C TYR A 189 -16.56 -0.91 11.67
N ARG A 190 -15.79 -1.82 11.05
CA ARG A 190 -15.66 -3.23 11.43
C ARG A 190 -16.97 -4.02 11.27
N HIS A 191 -17.92 -3.53 10.48
CA HIS A 191 -19.17 -4.25 10.23
C HIS A 191 -18.99 -5.27 9.11
N GLU A 192 -19.23 -6.55 9.39
CA GLU A 192 -19.07 -7.64 8.41
C GLU A 192 -19.92 -7.44 7.15
N ASN A 193 -21.10 -6.81 7.28
CA ASN A 193 -22.01 -6.52 6.18
C ASN A 193 -21.68 -5.23 5.40
N LYS A 194 -20.53 -4.59 5.65
CA LYS A 194 -20.04 -3.44 4.87
C LYS A 194 -18.62 -3.69 4.30
N PRO A 195 -18.44 -4.76 3.50
CA PRO A 195 -17.15 -5.10 2.93
C PRO A 195 -16.79 -4.26 1.70
N TYR A 196 -15.51 -3.89 1.58
CA TYR A 196 -14.92 -3.22 0.41
C TYR A 196 -13.49 -3.71 0.17
N HIS A 197 -13.02 -3.63 -1.07
CA HIS A 197 -11.62 -3.84 -1.44
C HIS A 197 -11.02 -2.49 -1.83
N VAL A 198 -10.13 -1.96 -0.99
CA VAL A 198 -9.58 -0.59 -1.13
C VAL A 198 -8.06 -0.52 -0.95
N ASP A 199 -7.46 -1.58 -0.41
CA ASP A 199 -6.03 -1.72 -0.25
C ASP A 199 -5.50 -2.56 -1.40
N TYR A 200 -4.54 -2.03 -2.15
CA TYR A 200 -4.05 -2.66 -3.38
C TYR A 200 -2.54 -2.76 -3.39
N CYS A 201 -2.03 -3.74 -4.14
CA CYS A 201 -0.66 -3.81 -4.60
C CYS A 201 -0.67 -3.96 -6.13
N PHE A 202 -0.23 -2.93 -6.83
CA PHE A 202 0.03 -2.93 -8.26
C PHE A 202 1.52 -3.15 -8.50
N ALA A 203 1.87 -4.04 -9.41
CA ALA A 203 3.26 -4.38 -9.67
C ALA A 203 3.52 -4.50 -11.17
N SER A 204 4.71 -4.07 -11.59
CA SER A 204 5.19 -4.24 -12.97
C SER A 204 5.17 -5.70 -13.42
N SER A 205 5.12 -5.92 -14.73
CA SER A 205 5.17 -7.25 -15.36
C SER A 205 6.33 -8.11 -14.86
N TYR A 206 7.47 -7.50 -14.54
CA TYR A 206 8.59 -8.18 -13.89
C TYR A 206 8.16 -8.90 -12.60
N PHE A 207 7.59 -8.17 -11.65
CA PHE A 207 7.12 -8.73 -10.37
C PHE A 207 5.91 -9.66 -10.55
N ILE A 208 5.02 -9.38 -11.51
CA ILE A 208 3.90 -10.27 -11.82
C ILE A 208 4.40 -11.65 -12.29
N SER A 209 5.46 -11.70 -13.09
CA SER A 209 6.00 -12.97 -13.62
C SER A 209 6.55 -13.93 -12.55
N ILE A 210 6.85 -13.40 -11.36
CA ILE A 210 7.40 -14.12 -10.22
C ILE A 210 6.48 -14.05 -8.99
N LEU A 211 5.22 -13.63 -9.19
CA LEU A 211 4.22 -13.56 -8.15
C LEU A 211 3.89 -14.98 -7.67
N LYS A 212 4.13 -15.23 -6.39
CA LYS A 212 3.98 -16.54 -5.76
C LYS A 212 2.68 -16.68 -5.00
N ASN A 213 2.28 -15.64 -4.26
CA ASN A 213 1.09 -15.67 -3.43
C ASN A 213 0.50 -14.26 -3.24
N VAL A 214 -0.84 -14.19 -3.14
CA VAL A 214 -1.57 -13.00 -2.67
C VAL A 214 -2.66 -13.42 -1.70
N GLU A 215 -2.55 -12.97 -0.46
CA GLU A 215 -3.46 -13.32 0.64
C GLU A 215 -4.03 -12.05 1.29
N ILE A 216 -5.26 -12.13 1.78
CA ILE A 216 -5.90 -11.07 2.57
C ILE A 216 -6.31 -11.65 3.91
N GLY A 217 -5.98 -10.94 4.99
CA GLY A 217 -6.37 -11.35 6.34
C GLY A 217 -7.89 -11.45 6.52
N THR A 218 -8.35 -12.43 7.30
CA THR A 218 -9.79 -12.66 7.49
C THR A 218 -10.46 -11.60 8.38
N TYR A 219 -11.78 -11.43 8.23
CA TYR A 219 -12.57 -10.58 9.12
C TYR A 219 -12.41 -10.99 10.60
N LYS A 220 -12.56 -12.29 10.89
CA LYS A 220 -12.54 -12.85 12.24
C LYS A 220 -11.24 -12.53 12.99
N ASP A 221 -10.11 -12.63 12.30
CA ASP A 221 -8.81 -12.49 12.94
C ASP A 221 -8.40 -11.03 13.13
N TRP A 222 -8.79 -10.16 12.19
CA TRP A 222 -8.24 -8.81 12.09
C TRP A 222 -9.17 -7.68 12.54
N SER A 223 -10.50 -7.88 12.55
CA SER A 223 -11.47 -6.81 12.87
C SER A 223 -11.34 -6.26 14.29
N LYS A 224 -10.76 -7.01 15.23
CA LYS A 224 -10.45 -6.50 16.56
C LYS A 224 -9.32 -5.44 16.55
N TYR A 225 -8.42 -5.50 15.58
CA TYR A 225 -7.25 -4.60 15.49
C TYR A 225 -7.46 -3.40 14.56
N SER A 226 -8.10 -3.63 13.40
CA SER A 226 -8.39 -2.60 12.40
C SER A 226 -9.65 -2.99 11.59
N ASP A 227 -10.36 -1.99 11.08
CA ASP A 227 -11.37 -2.17 10.04
C ASP A 227 -10.77 -2.66 8.73
N HIS A 228 -9.48 -2.38 8.49
CA HIS A 228 -8.73 -2.96 7.37
C HIS A 228 -8.10 -4.32 7.71
N LYS A 229 -7.83 -5.10 6.66
CA LYS A 229 -7.17 -6.39 6.66
C LYS A 229 -5.84 -6.28 5.96
N PRO A 230 -4.80 -6.99 6.41
CA PRO A 230 -3.53 -6.96 5.73
C PRO A 230 -3.67 -7.61 4.35
N LEU A 231 -3.10 -6.96 3.34
CA LEU A 231 -2.86 -7.52 2.02
C LEU A 231 -1.39 -7.97 1.97
N ILE A 232 -1.18 -9.26 1.76
CA ILE A 232 0.11 -9.95 1.87
C ILE A 232 0.48 -10.48 0.49
N ILE A 233 1.64 -10.07 -0.02
CA ILE A 233 2.12 -10.46 -1.34
C ILE A 233 3.48 -11.13 -1.19
N GLU A 234 3.66 -12.27 -1.86
CA GLU A 234 4.94 -12.98 -1.92
C GLU A 234 5.44 -13.11 -3.35
N PHE A 235 6.71 -12.80 -3.57
CA PHE A 235 7.44 -12.97 -4.83
C PHE A 235 8.56 -14.01 -4.67
N ALA A 236 8.70 -14.89 -5.67
CA ALA A 236 9.44 -16.17 -5.62
C ALA A 236 10.98 -16.09 -5.74
N PHE A 237 11.60 -14.92 -5.55
CA PHE A 237 13.06 -14.77 -5.62
C PHE A 237 13.82 -15.72 -4.69
#